data_AF-A0A6G9Z4L9-F1
#
_entry.id   AF-A0A6G9Z4L9-F1
#
_cell.length_a   1.000
_cell.length_b   1.000
_cell.length_c   1.000
_cell.angle_alpha   90.00
_cell.angle_beta   90.00
_cell.angle_gamma   90.00
#
_symmetry.space_group_name_H-M   'P 1'
#
loop_
_entity.id
_entity.type
_entity.pdbx_description
1 polymer ?
#
loop_
_entity_poly.entity_id
_entity_poly.type
_entity_poly.pdbx_seq_one_letter_code
_entity_poly.pdbx_strand_id
1 'polypeptide(L)'
;MKVAAAHSKTMGKPATPRELRDISGRVLAQREIRTTLEQVRAHGVEVDYLPVDVSDPAAVRAALGPHRDRITGIVHGAAVLDDQLIDGLTPEAISKVLTTKIRGWSALLDAVDADRLRHAVMFGSVAATFGNRGQASYSVANDALNHLACALKLRHPAIAVTSINWSALAGGMLRPELQKLLLLRGITPISLADGGALFAEQLTAARSRDVMCQIGPWPPAPLEQPDAIVVGREVRVSRDMRPIGESRALADHMVDGYPVLPATVALGAVMDVVKQTHPGLDIRSARDLKVLKGLVFDSPAPRLYFTIRDIEPTEVSVLVTDETNRPRYRATVSSFLPEGDSATTNRYTDLPPLTGGTPVACYQDGTLFHGPSMQGLRTVLADDGERLILNAQMPVPDWGGGYCGTDRYLPLTADVVAHGTALLSYMTTGVPSLPTGCVSTELVGSLPDAQPLYLVVHRPEVSLPVVRCTVEACDPDGHVLLRFRHIELVTSAALAEKFQTEKRPADV
;
A
#
# COMPACT_ATOMS: atom_id res chain seq x y z
N MET A 1 29.43 -15.61 19.63
CA MET A 1 30.28 -16.46 20.50
C MET A 1 31.24 -15.68 21.40
N LYS A 2 32.13 -14.80 20.90
CA LYS A 2 33.10 -14.06 21.76
C LYS A 2 32.44 -13.17 22.84
N VAL A 3 31.31 -12.54 22.54
CA VAL A 3 30.52 -11.71 23.49
C VAL A 3 29.94 -12.54 24.64
N ALA A 4 29.43 -13.75 24.33
CA ALA A 4 28.88 -14.66 25.34
C ALA A 4 29.97 -15.20 26.28
N ALA A 5 31.15 -15.52 25.73
CA ALA A 5 32.29 -15.97 26.52
C ALA A 5 32.84 -14.86 27.45
N ALA A 6 32.83 -13.60 27.01
CA ALA A 6 33.23 -12.47 27.83
C ALA A 6 32.24 -12.20 28.98
N HIS A 7 30.93 -12.19 28.71
CA HIS A 7 29.90 -11.98 29.74
C HIS A 7 29.92 -13.08 30.81
N SER A 8 30.01 -14.36 30.41
CA SER A 8 30.07 -15.48 31.35
C SER A 8 31.30 -15.41 32.26
N LYS A 9 32.43 -14.86 31.78
CA LYS A 9 33.63 -14.61 32.59
C LYS A 9 33.45 -13.50 33.61
N THR A 10 32.65 -12.47 33.31
CA THR A 10 32.47 -11.30 34.19
C THR A 10 31.37 -11.50 35.23
N MET A 11 30.29 -12.21 34.89
CA MET A 11 29.09 -12.31 35.74
C MET A 11 28.90 -13.67 36.43
N GLY A 12 29.78 -14.65 36.17
CA GLY A 12 29.75 -15.97 36.81
C GLY A 12 28.53 -16.85 36.45
N LYS A 13 27.70 -16.42 35.49
CA LYS A 13 26.52 -17.14 35.00
C LYS A 13 26.32 -16.93 33.49
N PRO A 14 25.65 -17.86 32.78
CA PRO A 14 25.35 -17.69 31.36
C PRO A 14 24.41 -16.50 31.13
N ALA A 15 24.72 -15.66 30.15
CA ALA A 15 23.85 -14.57 29.72
C ALA A 15 22.54 -15.12 29.11
N THR A 16 21.41 -14.48 29.40
CA THR A 16 20.15 -14.74 28.70
C THR A 16 20.24 -14.28 27.23
N PRO A 17 19.39 -14.82 26.33
CA PRO A 17 19.35 -14.37 24.93
C PRO A 17 19.08 -12.87 24.76
N ARG A 18 18.33 -12.26 25.68
CA ARG A 18 18.08 -10.81 25.70
C ARG A 18 19.35 -10.03 26.05
N GLU A 19 20.03 -10.40 27.13
CA GLU A 19 21.29 -9.76 27.54
C GLU A 19 22.37 -9.89 26.45
N LEU A 20 22.46 -11.05 25.78
CA LEU A 20 23.38 -11.23 24.66
C LEU A 20 23.05 -10.32 23.47
N ARG A 21 21.77 -10.14 23.15
CA ARG A 21 21.34 -9.20 22.10
C ARG A 21 21.67 -7.76 22.48
N ASP A 22 21.41 -7.35 23.72
CA ASP A 22 21.68 -6.00 24.20
C ASP A 22 23.18 -5.67 24.17
N ILE A 23 24.02 -6.60 24.64
CA ILE A 23 25.48 -6.43 24.61
C ILE A 23 25.99 -6.42 23.16
N SER A 24 25.50 -7.35 22.33
CA SER A 24 25.88 -7.38 20.91
C SER A 24 25.48 -6.10 20.19
N GLY A 25 24.27 -5.59 20.44
CA GLY A 25 23.78 -4.33 19.89
C GLY A 25 24.66 -3.15 20.28
N ARG A 26 25.04 -3.04 21.56
CA ARG A 26 25.97 -1.99 22.04
C ARG A 26 27.33 -2.06 21.36
N VAL A 27 27.90 -3.26 21.19
CA VAL A 27 29.21 -3.43 20.54
C VAL A 27 29.13 -3.07 19.06
N LEU A 28 28.05 -3.45 18.38
CA LEU A 28 27.82 -3.12 16.98
C LEU A 28 27.65 -1.60 16.80
N ALA A 29 26.85 -0.94 17.64
CA ALA A 29 26.68 0.51 17.62
C ALA A 29 28.01 1.26 17.85
N GLN A 30 28.82 0.82 18.81
CA GLN A 30 30.14 1.41 19.04
C GLN A 30 31.11 1.21 17.87
N ARG A 31 30.99 0.09 17.14
CA ARG A 31 31.79 -0.16 15.92
C ARG A 31 31.34 0.78 14.81
N GLU A 32 30.04 0.88 14.58
CA GLU A 32 29.45 1.79 13.60
C GLU A 32 29.90 3.24 13.85
N ILE A 33 29.80 3.73 15.09
CA ILE A 33 30.29 5.06 15.46
C ILE A 33 31.77 5.23 15.09
N ARG A 34 32.64 4.29 15.47
CA ARG A 34 34.08 4.39 15.14
C ARG A 34 34.33 4.41 13.63
N THR A 35 33.68 3.51 12.89
CA THR A 35 33.78 3.46 11.42
C THR A 35 33.36 4.79 10.79
N THR A 36 32.23 5.37 11.23
CA THR A 36 31.77 6.67 10.72
C THR A 36 32.77 7.78 11.05
N LEU A 37 33.30 7.84 12.27
CA LEU A 37 34.31 8.83 12.65
C LEU A 37 35.60 8.69 11.84
N GLU A 38 36.07 7.46 11.58
CA GLU A 38 37.22 7.19 10.73
C GLU A 38 36.98 7.64 9.28
N GLN A 39 35.79 7.37 8.73
CA GLN A 39 35.41 7.83 7.40
C GLN A 39 35.38 9.35 7.31
N VAL A 40 34.81 10.04 8.30
CA VAL A 40 34.79 11.52 8.35
C VAL A 40 36.22 12.08 8.40
N ARG A 41 37.09 11.51 9.24
CA ARG A 41 38.52 11.91 9.32
C ARG A 41 39.27 11.66 8.02
N ALA A 42 38.97 10.58 7.31
CA ALA A 42 39.59 10.26 6.02
C ALA A 42 39.27 11.31 4.93
N HIS A 43 38.19 12.09 5.10
CA HIS A 43 37.85 13.24 4.25
C HIS A 43 38.50 14.56 4.72
N GLY A 44 39.44 14.52 5.68
CA GLY A 44 40.14 15.69 6.19
C GLY A 44 39.35 16.53 7.20
N VAL A 45 38.24 16.00 7.73
CA VAL A 45 37.39 16.70 8.71
C VAL A 45 37.82 16.35 10.13
N GLU A 46 38.04 17.37 10.97
CA GLU A 46 38.20 17.19 12.42
C GLU A 46 36.85 16.85 13.05
N VAL A 47 36.80 15.78 13.84
CA VAL A 47 35.57 15.28 14.45
C VAL A 47 35.79 14.80 15.88
N ASP A 48 34.98 15.35 16.78
CA ASP A 48 34.90 15.01 18.19
C ASP A 48 33.60 14.26 18.47
N TYR A 49 33.68 13.17 19.25
CA TYR A 49 32.52 12.43 19.72
C TYR A 49 32.31 12.68 21.20
N LEU A 50 31.19 13.32 21.55
CA LEU A 50 30.81 13.66 22.92
C LEU A 50 29.66 12.74 23.36
N PRO A 51 29.88 11.76 24.25
CA PRO A 51 28.83 10.86 24.72
C PRO A 51 27.92 11.57 25.73
N VAL A 52 26.82 12.15 25.26
CA VAL A 52 25.89 12.96 26.06
C VAL A 52 24.44 12.59 25.73
N ASP A 53 23.60 12.51 26.76
CA ASP A 53 22.15 12.47 26.56
C ASP A 53 21.67 13.86 26.18
N VAL A 54 21.24 14.02 24.92
CA VAL A 54 20.77 15.30 24.39
C VAL A 54 19.54 15.84 25.14
N SER A 55 18.78 14.97 25.82
CA SER A 55 17.61 15.37 26.60
C SER A 55 17.93 15.97 27.97
N ASP A 56 19.20 15.93 28.41
CA ASP A 56 19.70 16.58 29.62
C ASP A 56 20.35 17.93 29.28
N PRO A 57 19.67 19.07 29.52
CA PRO A 57 20.20 20.38 29.19
C PRO A 57 21.48 20.75 29.95
N ALA A 58 21.66 20.23 31.17
CA ALA A 58 22.85 20.52 31.97
C ALA A 58 24.07 19.79 31.39
N ALA A 59 23.90 18.51 31.03
CA ALA A 59 24.95 17.73 30.39
C ALA A 59 25.33 18.28 29.01
N VAL A 60 24.35 18.69 28.20
CA VAL A 60 24.59 19.33 26.89
C VAL A 60 25.37 20.63 27.04
N ARG A 61 25.00 21.52 27.97
CA ARG A 61 25.74 22.75 28.23
C ARG A 61 27.18 22.49 28.65
N ALA A 62 27.40 21.53 29.56
CA ALA A 62 28.74 21.18 30.02
C ALA A 62 29.62 20.67 28.87
N ALA A 63 29.06 19.80 28.02
CA ALA A 63 29.78 19.21 26.90
C ALA A 63 30.08 20.21 25.77
N LEU A 64 29.14 21.12 25.46
CA LEU A 64 29.32 22.10 24.41
C LEU A 64 30.09 23.35 24.86
N GLY A 65 30.21 23.62 26.17
CA GLY A 65 30.88 24.80 26.72
C GLY A 65 32.24 25.12 26.08
N PRO A 66 33.18 24.17 25.97
CA PRO A 66 34.50 24.40 25.34
C PRO A 66 34.44 24.72 23.83
N HIS A 67 33.31 24.44 23.18
CA HIS A 67 33.08 24.62 21.74
C HIS A 67 32.02 25.69 21.43
N ARG A 68 31.36 26.26 22.45
CA ARG A 68 30.23 27.18 22.28
C ARG A 68 30.53 28.28 21.27
N ASP A 69 31.72 28.86 21.36
CA ASP A 69 32.11 30.00 20.54
C ASP A 69 32.67 29.63 19.15
N ARG A 70 32.54 28.39 18.70
CA ARG A 70 32.91 27.97 17.34
C ARG A 70 31.76 27.29 16.59
N ILE A 71 30.64 27.04 17.27
CA ILE A 71 29.47 26.39 16.67
C ILE A 71 28.75 27.40 15.77
N THR A 72 28.73 27.11 14.47
CA THR A 72 28.02 27.91 13.46
C THR A 72 26.89 27.13 12.79
N GLY A 73 26.63 25.91 13.22
CA GLY A 73 25.59 25.06 12.67
C GLY A 73 25.16 24.00 13.66
N ILE A 74 23.86 23.67 13.65
CA ILE A 74 23.30 22.56 14.42
C ILE A 74 22.60 21.61 13.45
N VAL A 75 22.83 20.32 13.63
CA VAL A 75 22.07 19.25 12.98
C VAL A 75 21.46 18.38 14.08
N HIS A 76 20.14 18.37 14.18
CA HIS A 76 19.42 17.59 15.17
C HIS A 76 18.85 16.32 14.53
N GLY A 77 19.59 15.22 14.68
CA GLY A 77 19.25 13.88 14.20
C GLY A 77 18.65 12.95 15.25
N ALA A 78 18.44 13.41 16.49
CA ALA A 78 18.05 12.54 17.59
C ALA A 78 16.58 12.12 17.48
N ALA A 79 16.34 10.81 17.60
CA ALA A 79 15.00 10.25 17.59
C ALA A 79 15.01 8.88 18.26
N VAL A 80 13.91 8.55 18.92
CA VAL A 80 13.63 7.22 19.43
C VAL A 80 12.24 6.83 18.94
N LEU A 81 12.09 5.59 18.51
CA LEU A 81 10.80 5.00 18.15
C LEU A 81 10.27 4.19 19.32
N ASP A 82 8.99 4.36 19.61
CA ASP A 82 8.22 3.55 20.55
C ASP A 82 6.82 3.33 19.96
N ASP A 83 6.82 2.63 18.82
CA ASP A 83 5.63 2.50 17.97
C ASP A 83 4.57 1.64 18.68
N GLN A 84 3.41 2.23 18.94
CA GLN A 84 2.28 1.62 19.62
C GLN A 84 0.98 2.15 19.01
N LEU A 85 -0.04 1.30 18.93
CA LEU A 85 -1.39 1.75 18.62
C LEU A 85 -1.91 2.66 19.75
N ILE A 86 -2.86 3.54 19.44
CA ILE A 86 -3.35 4.56 20.38
C ILE A 86 -3.90 3.93 21.67
N ASP A 87 -4.54 2.76 21.56
CA ASP A 87 -5.07 1.99 22.69
C ASP A 87 -4.00 1.45 23.65
N GLY A 88 -2.78 1.21 23.15
CA GLY A 88 -1.63 0.76 23.93
C GLY A 88 -0.72 1.89 24.41
N LEU A 89 -0.90 3.11 23.93
CA LEU A 89 0.07 4.20 24.07
C LEU A 89 0.14 4.72 25.52
N THR A 90 1.28 4.52 26.19
CA THR A 90 1.47 4.97 27.58
C THR A 90 2.08 6.38 27.68
N PRO A 91 1.84 7.12 28.78
CA PRO A 91 2.48 8.42 29.02
C PRO A 91 4.01 8.38 28.94
N GLU A 92 4.64 7.30 29.42
CA GLU A 92 6.09 7.12 29.39
C GLU A 92 6.61 6.96 27.96
N ALA A 93 5.90 6.19 27.13
CA ALA A 93 6.24 6.00 25.72
C ALA A 93 6.13 7.34 24.95
N ILE A 94 5.05 8.09 25.18
CA ILE A 94 4.85 9.44 24.62
C ILE A 94 6.00 10.36 25.06
N SER A 95 6.21 10.47 26.37
CA SER A 95 7.21 11.35 26.96
C SER A 95 8.61 11.07 26.40
N LYS A 96 8.99 9.80 26.28
CA LYS A 96 10.29 9.37 25.73
C LYS A 96 10.49 9.83 24.28
N VAL A 97 9.49 9.64 23.41
CA VAL A 97 9.57 10.03 22.00
C VAL A 97 9.63 11.56 21.85
N LEU A 98 8.74 12.29 22.52
CA LEU A 98 8.69 13.75 22.46
C LEU A 98 9.95 14.38 23.07
N THR A 99 10.38 13.90 24.23
CA THR A 99 11.56 14.43 24.94
C THR A 99 12.82 14.35 24.08
N THR A 100 13.04 13.22 23.40
CA THR A 100 14.24 13.03 22.57
C THR A 100 14.35 14.09 21.46
N LYS A 101 13.24 14.39 20.78
CA LYS A 101 13.21 15.36 19.67
C LYS A 101 13.09 16.80 20.16
N ILE A 102 12.07 17.09 20.97
CA ILE A 102 11.70 18.45 21.33
C ILE A 102 12.66 19.00 22.38
N ARG A 103 12.81 18.29 23.51
CA ARG A 103 13.71 18.73 24.58
C ARG A 103 15.17 18.66 24.15
N GLY A 104 15.52 17.65 23.35
CA GLY A 104 16.85 17.54 22.75
C GLY A 104 17.19 18.74 21.85
N TRP A 105 16.26 19.15 20.98
CA TRP A 105 16.42 20.36 20.18
C TRP A 105 16.60 21.61 21.05
N SER A 106 15.72 21.83 22.02
CA SER A 106 15.79 23.00 22.91
C SER A 106 17.10 23.04 23.70
N ALA A 107 17.56 21.90 24.22
CA ALA A 107 18.82 21.80 24.97
C ALA A 107 20.04 22.20 24.12
N LEU A 108 20.07 21.82 22.84
CA LEU A 108 21.14 22.21 21.92
C LEU A 108 21.10 23.71 21.62
N LEU A 109 19.92 24.25 21.32
CA LEU A 109 19.76 25.66 20.98
C LEU A 109 20.11 26.57 22.17
N ASP A 110 19.69 26.21 23.39
CA ASP A 110 19.98 26.95 24.62
C ASP A 110 21.48 26.93 25.01
N ALA A 111 22.21 25.91 24.54
CA ALA A 111 23.62 25.74 24.87
C ALA A 111 24.56 26.53 23.94
N VAL A 112 24.05 27.09 22.84
CA VAL A 112 24.84 27.84 21.85
C VAL A 112 24.42 29.30 21.80
N ASP A 113 25.18 30.11 21.04
CA ASP A 113 24.78 31.46 20.68
C ASP A 113 24.04 31.41 19.33
N ALA A 114 22.72 31.58 19.36
CA ALA A 114 21.88 31.47 18.17
C ALA A 114 22.25 32.50 17.08
N ASP A 115 22.73 33.68 17.46
CA ASP A 115 23.08 34.75 16.51
C ASP A 115 24.34 34.45 15.69
N ARG A 116 25.07 33.39 16.07
CA ARG A 116 26.25 32.90 15.35
C ARG A 116 25.95 31.73 14.42
N LEU A 117 24.75 31.17 14.50
CA LEU A 117 24.34 30.07 13.65
C LEU A 117 24.13 30.57 12.23
N ARG A 118 24.73 29.85 11.28
CA ARG A 118 24.44 29.95 9.86
C ARG A 118 23.37 28.93 9.46
N HIS A 119 23.39 27.76 10.08
CA HIS A 119 22.46 26.66 9.77
C HIS A 119 21.85 26.03 11.02
N ALA A 120 20.58 25.70 10.94
CA ALA A 120 19.86 24.91 11.95
C ALA A 120 19.00 23.88 11.22
N VAL A 121 19.47 22.63 11.16
CA VAL A 121 18.81 21.56 10.41
C VAL A 121 18.21 20.54 11.37
N MET A 122 16.93 20.25 11.21
CA MET A 122 16.21 19.26 12.00
C MET A 122 15.86 18.06 11.12
N PHE A 123 16.15 16.84 11.58
CA PHE A 123 15.68 15.63 10.93
C PHE A 123 14.23 15.37 11.38
N GLY A 124 13.30 15.87 10.57
CA GLY A 124 11.89 15.58 10.64
C GLY A 124 11.52 14.27 9.94
N SER A 125 10.23 14.05 9.74
CA SER A 125 9.71 12.88 9.02
C SER A 125 8.41 13.22 8.31
N VAL A 126 8.19 12.63 7.14
CA VAL A 126 6.90 12.71 6.43
C VAL A 126 5.72 12.21 7.27
N ALA A 127 5.97 11.40 8.31
CA ALA A 127 4.95 10.99 9.28
C ALA A 127 4.33 12.18 10.04
N ALA A 128 5.01 13.33 10.15
CA ALA A 128 4.41 14.55 10.71
C ALA A 128 3.18 15.01 9.92
N THR A 129 3.22 14.86 8.59
CA THR A 129 2.18 15.33 7.68
C THR A 129 1.17 14.23 7.36
N PHE A 130 1.65 13.02 7.09
CA PHE A 130 0.79 11.93 6.59
C PHE A 130 0.39 10.93 7.67
N GLY A 131 0.98 11.02 8.86
CA GLY A 131 0.85 9.98 9.89
C GLY A 131 1.49 8.66 9.46
N ASN A 132 1.57 7.74 10.42
CA ASN A 132 1.84 6.34 10.16
C ASN A 132 1.20 5.49 11.27
N ARG A 133 0.66 4.32 10.92
CA ARG A 133 -0.02 3.46 11.88
C ARG A 133 0.93 3.06 13.01
N GLY A 134 0.50 3.31 14.24
CA GLY A 134 1.30 3.05 15.45
C GLY A 134 2.36 4.11 15.77
N GLN A 135 2.44 5.21 15.01
CA GLN A 135 3.47 6.25 15.20
C GLN A 135 2.87 7.59 15.64
N ALA A 136 1.81 7.58 16.46
CA ALA A 136 1.12 8.81 16.88
C ALA A 136 2.06 9.79 17.61
N SER A 137 2.77 9.33 18.64
CA SER A 137 3.74 10.14 19.40
C SER A 137 4.90 10.63 18.52
N TYR A 138 5.37 9.80 17.60
CA TYR A 138 6.43 10.16 16.65
C TYR A 138 5.96 11.21 15.64
N SER A 139 4.74 11.11 15.13
CA SER A 139 4.14 12.09 14.22
C SER A 139 4.04 13.45 14.89
N VAL A 140 3.50 13.49 16.13
CA VAL A 140 3.44 14.72 16.96
C VAL A 140 4.82 15.30 17.21
N ALA A 141 5.81 14.47 17.55
CA ALA A 141 7.17 14.95 17.83
C ALA A 141 7.85 15.57 16.59
N ASN A 142 7.61 15.03 15.40
CA ASN A 142 8.15 15.61 14.16
C ASN A 142 7.37 16.84 13.69
N ASP A 143 6.05 16.88 13.89
CA ASP A 143 5.25 18.09 13.60
C ASP A 143 5.62 19.25 14.53
N ALA A 144 5.87 18.96 15.82
CA ALA A 144 6.42 19.94 16.74
C ALA A 144 7.77 20.49 16.27
N LEU A 145 8.67 19.65 15.72
CA LEU A 145 9.93 20.13 15.13
C LEU A 145 9.69 21.06 13.92
N ASN A 146 8.70 20.77 13.06
CA ASN A 146 8.34 21.67 11.96
C ASN A 146 7.93 23.05 12.47
N HIS A 147 7.08 23.11 13.50
CA HIS A 147 6.68 24.38 14.11
C HIS A 147 7.85 25.10 14.82
N LEU A 148 8.76 24.35 15.46
CA LEU A 148 9.96 24.92 16.07
C LEU A 148 10.91 25.51 15.02
N ALA A 149 11.06 24.86 13.86
CA ALA A 149 11.83 25.40 12.73
C ALA A 149 11.23 26.74 12.23
N CYS A 150 9.91 26.79 12.03
CA CYS A 150 9.21 28.02 11.66
C CYS A 150 9.41 29.14 12.71
N ALA A 151 9.26 28.81 13.99
CA ALA A 151 9.44 29.78 15.08
C ALA A 151 10.89 30.31 15.15
N LEU A 152 11.89 29.44 14.96
CA LEU A 152 13.29 29.84 14.94
C LEU A 152 13.61 30.74 13.75
N LYS A 153 13.13 30.39 12.55
CA LYS A 153 13.35 31.21 11.35
C LYS A 153 12.73 32.60 11.50
N LEU A 154 11.54 32.68 12.10
CA LEU A 154 10.88 33.96 12.35
C LEU A 154 11.67 34.82 13.34
N ARG A 155 12.22 34.22 14.40
CA ARG A 155 13.02 34.93 15.41
C ARG A 155 14.41 35.33 14.91
N HIS A 156 15.03 34.50 14.08
CA HIS A 156 16.37 34.72 13.55
C HIS A 156 16.39 34.56 12.01
N PRO A 157 15.94 35.58 11.26
CA PRO A 157 15.81 35.49 9.80
C PRO A 157 17.11 35.18 9.06
N ALA A 158 18.26 35.53 9.66
CA ALA A 158 19.59 35.32 9.10
C ALA A 158 20.05 33.84 9.14
N ILE A 159 19.46 33.01 10.01
CA ILE A 159 19.80 31.58 10.07
C ILE A 159 19.08 30.85 8.93
N ALA A 160 19.79 29.99 8.20
CA ALA A 160 19.18 28.99 7.33
C ALA A 160 18.63 27.85 8.21
N VAL A 161 17.33 27.93 8.51
CA VAL A 161 16.64 26.93 9.34
C VAL A 161 15.84 26.02 8.43
N THR A 162 16.03 24.70 8.55
CA THR A 162 15.31 23.72 7.73
C THR A 162 14.91 22.50 8.56
N SER A 163 13.62 22.19 8.60
CA SER A 163 13.13 20.87 9.00
C SER A 163 12.99 20.00 7.76
N ILE A 164 13.84 18.97 7.66
CA ILE A 164 13.82 18.03 6.55
C ILE A 164 12.95 16.84 6.95
N ASN A 165 11.77 16.74 6.36
CA ASN A 165 10.83 15.65 6.55
C ASN A 165 11.19 14.50 5.62
N TRP A 166 11.99 13.57 6.16
CA TRP A 166 12.45 12.39 5.43
C TRP A 166 11.34 11.34 5.30
N SER A 167 11.20 10.80 4.09
CA SER A 167 10.59 9.48 3.86
C SER A 167 11.55 8.37 4.29
N ALA A 168 11.20 7.11 4.02
CA ALA A 168 12.01 5.96 4.40
C ALA A 168 13.43 6.06 3.83
N LEU A 169 14.42 6.25 4.71
CA LEU A 169 15.85 6.23 4.38
C LEU A 169 16.39 4.81 4.59
N ALA A 170 17.18 4.28 3.65
CA ALA A 170 17.69 2.91 3.66
C ALA A 170 18.69 2.58 4.81
N GLY A 171 18.85 3.49 5.78
CA GLY A 171 19.66 3.30 6.98
C GLY A 171 19.12 4.11 8.17
N GLY A 172 19.86 4.12 9.27
CA GLY A 172 19.43 4.77 10.51
C GLY A 172 18.31 4.01 11.21
N MET A 173 17.12 4.61 11.34
CA MET A 173 15.99 4.03 12.09
C MET A 173 15.20 2.96 11.33
N LEU A 174 15.44 2.78 10.02
CA LEU A 174 14.74 1.78 9.23
C LEU A 174 15.29 0.37 9.49
N ARG A 175 14.47 -0.48 10.12
CA ARG A 175 14.80 -1.88 10.34
C ARG A 175 14.76 -2.69 9.02
N PRO A 176 15.66 -3.68 8.81
CA PRO A 176 15.67 -4.49 7.59
C PRO A 176 14.34 -5.18 7.26
N GLU A 177 13.59 -5.60 8.27
CA GLU A 177 12.29 -6.24 8.11
C GLU A 177 11.25 -5.26 7.57
N LEU A 178 11.27 -4.02 8.07
CA LEU A 178 10.38 -2.95 7.61
C LEU A 178 10.75 -2.48 6.19
N GLN A 179 12.04 -2.46 5.87
CA GLN A 179 12.53 -2.15 4.52
C GLN A 179 11.94 -3.11 3.47
N LYS A 180 11.93 -4.42 3.76
CA LYS A 180 11.30 -5.44 2.88
C LYS A 180 9.81 -5.18 2.68
N LEU A 181 9.09 -4.82 3.75
CA LEU A 181 7.66 -4.50 3.68
C LEU A 181 7.37 -3.25 2.84
N LEU A 182 8.22 -2.22 2.92
CA LEU A 182 8.09 -1.02 2.08
C LEU A 182 8.29 -1.35 0.60
N LEU A 183 9.30 -2.16 0.27
CA LEU A 183 9.53 -2.61 -1.10
C LEU A 183 8.36 -3.43 -1.65
N LEU A 184 7.76 -4.32 -0.83
CA LEU A 184 6.55 -5.06 -1.20
C LEU A 184 5.32 -4.16 -1.43
N ARG A 185 5.34 -2.94 -0.90
CA ARG A 185 4.31 -1.91 -1.08
C ARG A 185 4.64 -0.91 -2.18
N GLY A 186 5.70 -1.14 -2.96
CA GLY A 186 6.16 -0.25 -4.02
C GLY A 186 6.82 1.05 -3.52
N ILE A 187 7.15 1.14 -2.24
CA ILE A 187 7.87 2.28 -1.66
C ILE A 187 9.35 1.94 -1.62
N THR A 188 10.13 2.54 -2.52
CA THR A 188 11.58 2.41 -2.54
C THR A 188 12.21 3.34 -1.52
N PRO A 189 12.92 2.83 -0.49
CA PRO A 189 13.63 3.69 0.45
C PRO A 189 14.74 4.48 -0.25
N ILE A 190 14.93 5.73 0.17
CA ILE A 190 15.99 6.61 -0.31
C ILE A 190 17.34 5.98 0.04
N SER A 191 18.25 5.85 -0.93
CA SER A 191 19.59 5.36 -0.63
C SER A 191 20.35 6.34 0.27
N LEU A 192 21.35 5.86 1.04
CA LEU A 192 22.15 6.75 1.88
C LEU A 192 22.96 7.77 1.07
N ALA A 193 23.39 7.40 -0.15
CA ALA A 193 24.12 8.30 -1.04
C ALA A 193 23.20 9.44 -1.52
N ASP A 194 21.99 9.10 -1.99
CA ASP A 194 21.02 10.10 -2.44
C ASP A 194 20.55 10.97 -1.26
N GLY A 195 20.28 10.35 -0.12
CA GLY A 195 19.92 11.07 1.11
C GLY A 195 21.02 12.05 1.55
N GLY A 196 22.29 11.65 1.46
CA GLY A 196 23.43 12.53 1.73
C GLY A 196 23.53 13.71 0.76
N ALA A 197 23.32 13.47 -0.54
CA ALA A 197 23.32 14.53 -1.55
C ALA A 197 22.16 15.52 -1.33
N LEU A 198 20.96 15.02 -1.07
CA LEU A 198 19.76 15.83 -0.79
C LEU A 198 19.90 16.63 0.51
N PHE A 199 20.52 16.05 1.55
CA PHE A 199 20.86 16.77 2.77
C PHE A 199 21.85 17.92 2.49
N ALA A 200 22.91 17.65 1.72
CA ALA A 200 23.92 18.66 1.39
C ALA A 200 23.32 19.81 0.55
N GLU A 201 22.36 19.52 -0.33
CA GLU A 201 21.65 20.54 -1.12
C GLU A 201 20.95 21.57 -0.22
N GLN A 202 20.32 21.11 0.88
CA GLN A 202 19.62 21.99 1.83
C GLN A 202 20.55 22.95 2.58
N LEU A 203 21.87 22.70 2.58
CA LEU A 203 22.85 23.60 3.18
C LEU A 203 23.31 24.73 2.23
N THR A 204 22.84 24.73 0.97
CA THR A 204 23.24 25.75 -0.01
C THR A 204 22.51 27.09 0.21
N ALA A 205 23.13 28.19 -0.24
CA ALA A 205 22.52 29.51 -0.15
C ALA A 205 21.17 29.62 -0.90
N ALA A 206 20.99 28.84 -1.97
CA ALA A 206 19.76 28.78 -2.76
C ALA A 206 18.58 28.19 -1.97
N ARG A 207 18.85 27.34 -0.98
CA ARG A 207 17.85 26.67 -0.14
C ARG A 207 17.68 27.32 1.23
N SER A 208 18.36 28.45 1.48
CA SER A 208 18.37 29.14 2.79
C SER A 208 17.00 29.68 3.26
N ARG A 209 16.00 29.68 2.38
CA ARG A 209 14.61 30.06 2.63
C ARG A 209 13.69 28.86 2.85
N ASP A 210 14.17 27.64 2.61
CA ASP A 210 13.38 26.41 2.72
C ASP A 210 13.29 26.03 4.20
N VAL A 211 12.20 26.44 4.84
CA VAL A 211 11.98 26.18 6.28
C VAL A 211 11.51 24.75 6.52
N MET A 212 10.73 24.20 5.60
CA MET A 212 10.23 22.84 5.63
C MET A 212 10.44 22.22 4.25
N CYS A 213 11.11 21.08 4.22
CA CYS A 213 11.36 20.31 3.00
C CYS A 213 10.83 18.89 3.18
N GLN A 214 10.16 18.32 2.18
CA GLN A 214 9.80 16.90 2.17
C GLN A 214 10.70 16.19 1.17
N ILE A 215 11.33 15.09 1.57
CA ILE A 215 12.30 14.37 0.74
C ILE A 215 11.96 12.89 0.63
N GLY A 216 11.88 12.42 -0.62
CA GLY A 216 11.66 11.04 -1.01
C GLY A 216 10.23 10.74 -1.45
N PRO A 217 9.95 9.50 -1.88
CA PRO A 217 8.60 9.10 -2.24
C PRO A 217 7.70 9.19 -1.00
N TRP A 218 6.69 10.05 -1.07
CA TRP A 218 5.58 10.04 -0.11
C TRP A 218 4.45 9.20 -0.70
N PRO A 219 3.64 8.55 0.15
CA PRO A 219 2.48 7.83 -0.33
C PRO A 219 1.52 8.82 -1.02
N PRO A 220 0.90 8.45 -2.15
CA PRO A 220 -0.18 9.25 -2.72
C PRO A 220 -1.34 9.22 -1.70
N ALA A 221 -1.53 10.34 -0.99
CA ALA A 221 -2.41 10.47 0.17
C ALA A 221 -1.90 9.73 1.45
N PRO A 222 -2.40 10.09 2.65
CA PRO A 222 -1.97 9.52 3.93
C PRO A 222 -1.83 7.99 3.89
N LEU A 223 -0.81 7.44 4.55
CA LEU A 223 -0.63 5.99 4.73
C LEU A 223 -1.89 5.41 5.38
N GLU A 224 -2.75 4.81 4.56
CA GLU A 224 -4.17 4.57 4.85
C GLU A 224 -4.90 5.91 5.01
N GLN A 225 -5.89 6.22 4.15
CA GLN A 225 -7.04 6.95 4.69
C GLN A 225 -7.40 6.17 5.96
N PRO A 226 -7.37 6.79 7.17
CA PRO A 226 -7.87 6.10 8.34
C PRO A 226 -9.21 5.52 7.91
N ASP A 227 -9.45 4.22 8.15
CA ASP A 227 -10.80 3.65 8.06
C ASP A 227 -11.70 4.75 8.61
N ALA A 228 -12.50 5.38 7.74
CA ALA A 228 -13.01 6.71 8.06
C ALA A 228 -13.65 6.64 9.44
N ILE A 229 -13.36 7.62 10.30
CA ILE A 229 -13.85 7.64 11.68
C ILE A 229 -15.32 7.23 11.62
N VAL A 230 -15.60 5.99 12.05
CA VAL A 230 -16.91 5.38 11.88
C VAL A 230 -17.80 6.07 12.91
N VAL A 231 -18.47 7.13 12.46
CA VAL A 231 -19.60 7.73 13.20
C VAL A 231 -20.86 6.87 12.98
N GLY A 232 -20.78 5.85 12.12
CA GLY A 232 -21.90 5.03 11.66
C GLY A 232 -22.13 3.71 12.39
N ARG A 233 -23.21 3.06 11.96
CA ARG A 233 -23.71 1.78 12.47
C ARG A 233 -22.83 0.65 11.93
N GLU A 234 -22.16 -0.11 12.78
CA GLU A 234 -21.51 -1.35 12.33
C GLU A 234 -22.56 -2.44 12.14
N VAL A 235 -22.68 -2.97 10.93
CA VAL A 235 -23.57 -4.11 10.63
C VAL A 235 -22.71 -5.31 10.24
N ARG A 236 -22.96 -6.45 10.89
CA ARG A 236 -22.33 -7.72 10.52
C ARG A 236 -23.35 -8.62 9.86
N VAL A 237 -23.11 -8.97 8.60
CA VAL A 237 -23.92 -9.91 7.83
C VAL A 237 -23.12 -11.20 7.64
N SER A 238 -23.75 -12.36 7.77
CA SER A 238 -23.13 -13.63 7.40
C SER A 238 -23.79 -14.19 6.15
N ARG A 239 -22.99 -14.71 5.22
CA ARG A 239 -23.47 -15.38 4.00
C ARG A 239 -22.93 -16.79 3.92
N ASP A 240 -23.83 -17.72 3.64
CA ASP A 240 -23.47 -19.10 3.35
C ASP A 240 -22.99 -19.22 1.90
N MET A 241 -21.77 -19.73 1.68
CA MET A 241 -21.22 -19.86 0.33
C MET A 241 -21.48 -21.22 -0.31
N ARG A 242 -22.14 -22.17 0.38
CA ARG A 242 -22.51 -23.49 -0.17
C ARG A 242 -23.26 -23.40 -1.50
N PRO A 243 -24.26 -22.52 -1.67
CA PRO A 243 -24.98 -22.43 -2.95
C PRO A 243 -24.11 -21.96 -4.13
N ILE A 244 -23.03 -21.19 -3.87
CA ILE A 244 -22.04 -20.82 -4.90
C ILE A 244 -21.08 -22.00 -5.15
N GLY A 245 -20.72 -22.73 -4.10
CA GLY A 245 -19.91 -23.95 -4.13
C GLY A 245 -20.41 -25.00 -5.14
N GLU A 246 -21.72 -25.08 -5.29
CA GLU A 246 -22.41 -26.05 -6.16
C GLU A 246 -22.64 -25.52 -7.59
N SER A 247 -22.25 -24.28 -7.89
CA SER A 247 -22.47 -23.67 -9.20
C SER A 247 -21.50 -24.19 -10.26
N ARG A 248 -21.99 -24.34 -11.49
CA ARG A 248 -21.14 -24.70 -12.64
C ARG A 248 -20.07 -23.65 -12.91
N ALA A 249 -20.39 -22.37 -12.72
CA ALA A 249 -19.44 -21.28 -12.87
C ALA A 249 -18.22 -21.42 -11.96
N LEU A 250 -18.44 -21.78 -10.69
CA LEU A 250 -17.33 -22.00 -9.75
C LEU A 250 -16.53 -23.27 -10.09
N ALA A 251 -17.21 -24.34 -10.51
CA ALA A 251 -16.55 -25.57 -10.97
C ALA A 251 -15.64 -25.34 -12.20
N ASP A 252 -15.92 -24.29 -12.98
CA ASP A 252 -15.12 -23.86 -14.14
C ASP A 252 -14.16 -22.70 -13.79
N HIS A 253 -14.06 -22.24 -12.54
CA HIS A 253 -13.06 -21.26 -12.10
C HIS A 253 -12.03 -21.92 -11.16
N MET A 254 -11.12 -22.68 -11.78
CA MET A 254 -10.20 -23.61 -11.11
C MET A 254 -8.75 -23.12 -11.15
N VAL A 255 -8.09 -23.05 -9.99
CA VAL A 255 -6.65 -22.77 -9.91
C VAL A 255 -5.98 -23.92 -9.18
N ASP A 256 -4.94 -24.51 -9.78
CA ASP A 256 -4.18 -25.61 -9.17
C ASP A 256 -5.05 -26.85 -8.85
N GLY A 257 -6.10 -27.08 -9.64
CA GLY A 257 -7.08 -28.15 -9.42
C GLY A 257 -8.12 -27.88 -8.33
N TYR A 258 -8.20 -26.67 -7.79
CA TYR A 258 -9.21 -26.32 -6.78
C TYR A 258 -10.14 -25.21 -7.27
N PRO A 259 -11.45 -25.27 -6.97
CA PRO A 259 -12.36 -24.17 -7.25
C PRO A 259 -12.00 -22.97 -6.37
N VAL A 260 -11.87 -21.80 -6.99
CA VAL A 260 -11.53 -20.55 -6.29
C VAL A 260 -12.63 -19.54 -6.55
N LEU A 261 -13.05 -18.79 -5.53
CA LEU A 261 -14.01 -17.71 -5.72
C LEU A 261 -13.39 -16.60 -6.59
N PRO A 262 -14.02 -16.21 -7.72
CA PRO A 262 -13.54 -15.07 -8.48
C PRO A 262 -13.59 -13.78 -7.65
N ALA A 263 -12.60 -12.91 -7.80
CA ALA A 263 -12.56 -11.63 -7.08
C ALA A 263 -13.75 -10.73 -7.45
N THR A 264 -14.22 -10.84 -8.69
CA THR A 264 -15.40 -10.15 -9.22
C THR A 264 -16.69 -10.62 -8.54
N VAL A 265 -16.81 -11.91 -8.23
CA VAL A 265 -17.92 -12.51 -7.46
C VAL A 265 -17.87 -12.05 -6.00
N ALA A 266 -16.69 -11.98 -5.40
CA ALA A 266 -16.51 -11.43 -4.05
C ALA A 266 -16.95 -9.95 -3.99
N LEU A 267 -16.60 -9.14 -5.00
CA LEU A 267 -17.05 -7.75 -5.12
C LEU A 267 -18.58 -7.66 -5.29
N GLY A 268 -19.17 -8.53 -6.10
CA GLY A 268 -20.63 -8.64 -6.23
C GLY A 268 -21.30 -8.88 -4.88
N ALA A 269 -20.81 -9.88 -4.13
CA ALA A 269 -21.34 -10.19 -2.80
C ALA A 269 -21.21 -9.01 -1.82
N VAL A 270 -20.13 -8.23 -1.91
CA VAL A 270 -19.99 -6.98 -1.15
C VAL A 270 -21.07 -5.97 -1.55
N MET A 271 -21.26 -5.70 -2.84
CA MET A 271 -22.26 -4.75 -3.32
C MET A 271 -23.71 -5.18 -2.98
N ASP A 272 -24.02 -6.47 -3.12
CA ASP A 272 -25.32 -7.05 -2.76
C ASP A 272 -25.63 -6.89 -1.27
N VAL A 273 -24.66 -7.19 -0.39
CA VAL A 273 -24.82 -7.00 1.05
C VAL A 273 -24.95 -5.51 1.42
N VAL A 274 -24.21 -4.62 0.76
CA VAL A 274 -24.39 -3.17 0.93
C VAL A 274 -25.79 -2.75 0.50
N LYS A 275 -26.28 -3.19 -0.65
CA LYS A 275 -27.63 -2.88 -1.14
C LYS A 275 -28.73 -3.35 -0.17
N GLN A 276 -28.56 -4.52 0.44
CA GLN A 276 -29.53 -5.05 1.42
C GLN A 276 -29.51 -4.29 2.75
N THR A 277 -28.34 -3.81 3.18
CA THR A 277 -28.19 -3.07 4.45
C THR A 277 -28.43 -1.57 4.29
N HIS A 278 -28.28 -1.04 3.07
CA HIS A 278 -28.43 0.35 2.69
C HIS A 278 -29.34 0.50 1.46
N PRO A 279 -30.64 0.17 1.58
CA PRO A 279 -31.55 0.16 0.42
C PRO A 279 -31.74 1.53 -0.26
N GLY A 280 -31.37 2.64 0.40
CA GLY A 280 -31.38 3.99 -0.19
C GLY A 280 -30.09 4.38 -0.92
N LEU A 281 -29.04 3.56 -0.86
CA LEU A 281 -27.76 3.85 -1.50
C LEU A 281 -27.78 3.36 -2.96
N ASP A 282 -27.78 4.29 -3.92
CA ASP A 282 -27.60 3.95 -5.34
C ASP A 282 -26.12 3.61 -5.59
N ILE A 283 -25.78 2.33 -5.70
CA ILE A 283 -24.38 1.90 -5.85
C ILE A 283 -23.86 2.27 -7.24
N ARG A 284 -22.91 3.21 -7.30
CA ARG A 284 -22.32 3.72 -8.55
C ARG A 284 -20.86 3.34 -8.72
N SER A 285 -20.14 3.08 -7.64
CA SER A 285 -18.76 2.61 -7.71
C SER A 285 -18.35 1.75 -6.53
N ALA A 286 -17.24 1.05 -6.69
CA ALA A 286 -16.48 0.47 -5.60
C ALA A 286 -14.99 0.74 -5.79
N ARG A 287 -14.27 1.07 -4.73
CA ARG A 287 -12.83 1.31 -4.75
C ARG A 287 -12.10 0.40 -3.77
N ASP A 288 -10.78 0.34 -3.93
CA ASP A 288 -9.87 -0.37 -3.04
C ASP A 288 -10.27 -1.84 -2.84
N LEU A 289 -10.73 -2.50 -3.92
CA LEU A 289 -10.92 -3.93 -3.89
C LEU A 289 -9.56 -4.60 -3.67
N LYS A 290 -9.44 -5.39 -2.61
CA LYS A 290 -8.23 -6.17 -2.31
C LYS A 290 -8.58 -7.61 -2.02
N VAL A 291 -7.87 -8.52 -2.68
CA VAL A 291 -7.84 -9.96 -2.40
C VAL A 291 -6.71 -10.21 -1.40
N LEU A 292 -7.06 -10.27 -0.11
CA LEU A 292 -6.08 -10.49 0.96
C LEU A 292 -5.66 -11.96 1.02
N LYS A 293 -6.65 -12.85 0.89
CA LYS A 293 -6.45 -14.28 0.71
C LYS A 293 -7.67 -14.86 0.00
N GLY A 294 -7.47 -15.30 -1.25
CA GLY A 294 -8.52 -15.94 -2.05
C GLY A 294 -9.23 -17.07 -1.30
N LEU A 295 -10.50 -17.26 -1.63
CA LEU A 295 -11.34 -18.30 -1.06
C LEU A 295 -11.28 -19.54 -1.95
N VAL A 296 -10.72 -20.62 -1.42
CA VAL A 296 -10.60 -21.91 -2.10
C VAL A 296 -11.67 -22.85 -1.53
N PHE A 297 -12.31 -23.63 -2.39
CA PHE A 297 -13.33 -24.62 -2.03
C PHE A 297 -12.72 -26.02 -2.02
N ASP A 298 -11.78 -26.24 -1.10
CA ASP A 298 -11.10 -27.53 -0.85
C ASP A 298 -11.73 -28.32 0.32
N SER A 299 -12.77 -27.76 0.94
CA SER A 299 -13.53 -28.25 2.08
C SER A 299 -14.97 -27.71 1.98
N PRO A 300 -15.94 -28.15 2.82
CA PRO A 300 -17.32 -27.67 2.73
C PRO A 300 -17.35 -26.14 2.65
N ALA A 301 -18.11 -25.61 1.69
CA ALA A 301 -18.02 -24.19 1.35
C ALA A 301 -18.15 -23.28 2.59
N PRO A 302 -17.18 -22.39 2.82
CA PRO A 302 -17.08 -21.66 4.08
C PRO A 302 -18.17 -20.60 4.20
N ARG A 303 -18.51 -20.23 5.44
CA ARG A 303 -19.34 -19.06 5.71
C ARG A 303 -18.48 -17.79 5.68
N LEU A 304 -18.93 -16.78 4.96
CA LEU A 304 -18.30 -15.45 4.97
C LEU A 304 -19.05 -14.51 5.90
N TYR A 305 -18.30 -13.61 6.53
CA TYR A 305 -18.81 -12.54 7.38
C TYR A 305 -18.41 -11.20 6.79
N PHE A 306 -19.39 -10.33 6.60
CA PHE A 306 -19.25 -9.00 6.04
C PHE A 306 -19.44 -8.02 7.18
N THR A 307 -18.35 -7.37 7.59
CA THR A 307 -18.39 -6.25 8.53
C THR A 307 -18.50 -4.96 7.72
N ILE A 308 -19.64 -4.30 7.84
CA ILE A 308 -20.05 -3.14 7.07
C ILE A 308 -19.96 -1.92 7.98
N ARG A 309 -19.28 -0.87 7.51
CA ARG A 309 -19.01 0.34 8.26
C ARG A 309 -19.28 1.56 7.40
N ASP A 310 -20.18 2.41 7.84
CA ASP A 310 -20.46 3.67 7.15
C ASP A 310 -19.25 4.59 7.32
N ILE A 311 -18.71 5.06 6.19
CA ILE A 311 -17.66 6.07 6.12
C ILE A 311 -18.34 7.46 6.07
N GLU A 312 -19.27 7.60 5.13
CA GLU A 312 -20.10 8.79 4.89
C GLU A 312 -21.52 8.34 4.51
N PRO A 313 -22.53 9.23 4.49
CA PRO A 313 -23.89 8.85 4.06
C PRO A 313 -23.95 8.19 2.67
N THR A 314 -22.97 8.46 1.82
CA THR A 314 -22.85 8.00 0.44
C THR A 314 -21.74 6.97 0.23
N GLU A 315 -21.08 6.51 1.30
CA GLU A 315 -19.90 5.65 1.20
C GLU A 315 -19.78 4.66 2.37
N VAL A 316 -19.52 3.39 2.04
CA VAL A 316 -19.55 2.27 2.99
C VAL A 316 -18.32 1.38 2.78
N SER A 317 -17.57 1.13 3.85
CA SER A 317 -16.46 0.17 3.88
C SER A 317 -16.96 -1.22 4.23
N VAL A 318 -16.46 -2.24 3.53
CA VAL A 318 -16.78 -3.64 3.83
C VAL A 318 -15.51 -4.46 3.97
N LEU A 319 -15.36 -5.10 5.12
CA LEU A 319 -14.35 -6.12 5.38
C LEU A 319 -15.01 -7.50 5.36
N VAL A 320 -14.49 -8.41 4.54
CA VAL A 320 -14.96 -9.79 4.45
C VAL A 320 -13.98 -10.71 5.14
N THR A 321 -14.46 -11.47 6.13
CA THR A 321 -13.67 -12.49 6.85
C THR A 321 -14.29 -13.87 6.70
N ASP A 322 -13.48 -14.90 6.95
CA ASP A 322 -14.00 -16.26 7.16
C ASP A 322 -14.48 -16.48 8.60
N GLU A 323 -14.90 -17.70 8.91
CA GLU A 323 -15.32 -18.16 10.24
C GLU A 323 -14.24 -18.08 11.32
N THR A 324 -12.96 -18.03 10.93
CA THR A 324 -11.82 -17.85 11.84
C THR A 324 -11.45 -16.38 12.03
N ASN A 325 -12.29 -15.45 11.56
CA ASN A 325 -12.06 -14.00 11.50
C ASN A 325 -10.81 -13.61 10.69
N ARG A 326 -10.33 -14.45 9.77
CA ARG A 326 -9.22 -14.08 8.88
C ARG A 326 -9.76 -13.24 7.72
N PRO A 327 -9.16 -12.08 7.44
CA PRO A 327 -9.53 -11.26 6.29
C PRO A 327 -9.33 -11.99 4.96
N ARG A 328 -10.33 -11.91 4.08
CA ARG A 328 -10.34 -12.51 2.74
C ARG A 328 -10.40 -11.44 1.66
N TYR A 329 -11.33 -10.50 1.81
CA TYR A 329 -11.54 -9.40 0.89
C TYR A 329 -11.82 -8.10 1.62
N ARG A 330 -11.55 -6.98 0.97
CA ARG A 330 -11.99 -5.63 1.39
C ARG A 330 -12.37 -4.83 0.16
N ALA A 331 -13.39 -3.99 0.27
CA ALA A 331 -13.70 -2.95 -0.71
C ALA A 331 -14.49 -1.81 -0.02
N THR A 332 -14.49 -0.64 -0.63
CA THR A 332 -15.34 0.49 -0.25
C THR A 332 -16.34 0.73 -1.38
N VAL A 333 -17.62 0.85 -1.06
CA VAL A 333 -18.73 1.02 -2.01
C VAL A 333 -19.31 2.43 -1.86
N SER A 334 -19.54 3.12 -2.98
CA SER A 334 -19.96 4.52 -2.97
C SER A 334 -21.12 4.79 -3.93
N SER A 335 -21.91 5.82 -3.65
CA SER A 335 -23.04 6.25 -4.50
C SER A 335 -22.71 7.29 -5.55
N PHE A 336 -21.43 7.59 -5.73
CA PHE A 336 -20.93 8.48 -6.78
C PHE A 336 -19.88 7.76 -7.60
N LEU A 337 -19.68 8.24 -8.83
CA LEU A 337 -18.50 7.88 -9.61
C LEU A 337 -17.33 8.72 -9.07
N PRO A 338 -16.11 8.18 -8.97
CA PRO A 338 -14.94 8.98 -8.63
C PRO A 338 -14.84 10.21 -9.53
N GLU A 339 -14.40 11.36 -8.98
CA GLU A 339 -14.03 12.50 -9.80
C GLU A 339 -12.90 12.07 -10.74
N GLY A 340 -13.24 11.85 -12.01
CA GLY A 340 -12.26 11.51 -13.05
C GLY A 340 -11.54 12.76 -13.54
N ASP A 341 -10.31 12.58 -14.02
CA ASP A 341 -9.68 13.54 -14.93
C ASP A 341 -10.69 13.90 -16.04
N SER A 342 -10.71 15.16 -16.49
CA SER A 342 -11.75 15.71 -17.38
C SER A 342 -11.84 15.09 -18.80
N ALA A 343 -11.22 13.93 -19.02
CA ALA A 343 -11.10 13.19 -20.27
C ALA A 343 -11.80 11.80 -20.22
N THR A 344 -12.76 11.58 -19.33
CA THR A 344 -13.47 10.29 -19.24
C THR A 344 -14.38 10.04 -20.44
N THR A 345 -13.99 9.14 -21.34
CA THR A 345 -14.82 8.68 -22.46
C THR A 345 -16.03 7.90 -21.95
N ASN A 346 -17.25 8.36 -22.25
CA ASN A 346 -18.49 7.65 -21.90
C ASN A 346 -19.07 6.85 -23.08
N ARG A 347 -18.56 7.07 -24.29
CA ARG A 347 -18.94 6.35 -25.49
C ARG A 347 -17.80 6.34 -26.51
N TYR A 348 -17.52 5.18 -27.07
CA TYR A 348 -16.62 5.03 -28.21
C TYR A 348 -17.40 5.10 -29.53
N THR A 349 -16.81 5.76 -30.53
CA THR A 349 -17.42 5.92 -31.88
C THR A 349 -16.56 5.29 -32.99
N ASP A 350 -15.38 4.82 -32.62
CA ASP A 350 -14.32 4.29 -33.48
C ASP A 350 -14.13 2.78 -33.32
N LEU A 351 -15.09 2.07 -32.70
CA LEU A 351 -15.00 0.62 -32.52
C LEU A 351 -15.26 -0.14 -33.83
N PRO A 352 -14.49 -1.20 -34.13
CA PRO A 352 -14.75 -2.07 -35.27
C PRO A 352 -16.05 -2.87 -35.09
N PRO A 353 -16.64 -3.45 -36.15
CA PRO A 353 -17.82 -4.32 -36.00
C PRO A 353 -17.60 -5.48 -35.02
N LEU A 354 -18.61 -5.82 -34.20
CA LEU A 354 -18.56 -7.00 -33.31
C LEU A 354 -18.40 -8.33 -34.05
N THR A 355 -18.72 -8.36 -35.35
CA THR A 355 -18.56 -9.52 -36.21
C THR A 355 -17.17 -9.58 -36.83
N GLY A 356 -16.56 -10.76 -36.82
CA GLY A 356 -15.21 -10.99 -37.34
C GLY A 356 -14.14 -11.00 -36.23
N GLY A 357 -12.92 -10.60 -36.59
CA GLY A 357 -11.74 -10.68 -35.72
C GLY A 357 -11.09 -12.07 -35.68
N THR A 358 -10.02 -12.18 -34.89
CA THR A 358 -9.28 -13.44 -34.71
C THR A 358 -9.78 -14.15 -33.45
N PRO A 359 -10.23 -15.41 -33.51
CA PRO A 359 -10.62 -16.17 -32.32
C PRO A 359 -9.54 -16.18 -31.24
N VAL A 360 -9.95 -16.01 -29.98
CA VAL A 360 -9.01 -16.12 -28.85
C VAL A 360 -8.61 -17.58 -28.63
N ALA A 361 -7.33 -17.83 -28.38
CA ALA A 361 -6.80 -19.16 -28.01
C ALA A 361 -6.50 -19.29 -26.49
N CYS A 362 -6.75 -18.21 -25.74
CA CYS A 362 -6.30 -18.03 -24.36
C CYS A 362 -6.88 -19.03 -23.36
N TYR A 363 -7.95 -19.75 -23.72
CA TYR A 363 -8.56 -20.79 -22.88
C TYR A 363 -8.00 -22.18 -23.16
N GLN A 364 -7.30 -22.38 -24.28
CA GLN A 364 -6.75 -23.68 -24.69
C GLN A 364 -5.23 -23.74 -24.50
N ASP A 365 -4.53 -22.61 -24.53
CA ASP A 365 -3.06 -22.52 -24.44
C ASP A 365 -2.52 -22.35 -23.01
N GLY A 366 -3.41 -22.30 -22.01
CA GLY A 366 -3.04 -22.10 -20.60
C GLY A 366 -2.79 -20.65 -20.20
N THR A 367 -3.12 -19.68 -21.06
CA THR A 367 -3.11 -18.24 -20.69
C THR A 367 -4.12 -17.94 -19.58
N LEU A 368 -5.33 -18.49 -19.71
CA LEU A 368 -6.43 -18.40 -18.74
C LEU A 368 -6.85 -19.80 -18.30
N PHE A 369 -7.29 -19.95 -17.06
CA PHE A 369 -7.65 -21.23 -16.43
C PHE A 369 -9.15 -21.55 -16.45
N HIS A 370 -9.95 -20.72 -17.11
CA HIS A 370 -11.42 -20.77 -17.05
C HIS A 370 -12.00 -21.90 -17.92
N GLY A 371 -12.84 -22.73 -17.31
CA GLY A 371 -13.62 -23.80 -17.96
C GLY A 371 -14.84 -23.29 -18.74
N PRO A 372 -15.55 -24.17 -19.48
CA PRO A 372 -16.47 -23.78 -20.55
C PRO A 372 -17.59 -22.79 -20.18
N SER A 373 -18.15 -22.86 -18.96
CA SER A 373 -19.20 -21.92 -18.55
C SER A 373 -18.70 -20.50 -18.31
N MET A 374 -17.39 -20.32 -18.14
CA MET A 374 -16.73 -19.03 -17.89
C MET A 374 -15.98 -18.50 -19.13
N GLN A 375 -15.99 -19.23 -20.26
CA GLN A 375 -15.29 -18.82 -21.49
C GLN A 375 -16.07 -17.79 -22.29
N GLY A 376 -15.93 -16.53 -21.88
CA GLY A 376 -16.66 -15.40 -22.45
C GLY A 376 -15.92 -14.59 -23.53
N LEU A 377 -14.58 -14.63 -23.60
CA LEU A 377 -13.85 -13.97 -24.68
C LEU A 377 -14.08 -14.73 -26.01
N ARG A 378 -14.36 -14.00 -27.09
CA ARG A 378 -14.67 -14.57 -28.41
C ARG A 378 -13.58 -14.30 -29.43
N THR A 379 -13.36 -13.04 -29.77
CA THR A 379 -12.41 -12.63 -30.82
C THR A 379 -11.66 -11.37 -30.42
N VAL A 380 -10.41 -11.28 -30.88
CA VAL A 380 -9.66 -10.03 -30.94
C VAL A 380 -10.11 -9.28 -32.19
N LEU A 381 -10.76 -8.13 -32.00
CA LEU A 381 -11.28 -7.32 -33.10
C LEU A 381 -10.21 -6.36 -33.64
N ALA A 382 -9.41 -5.77 -32.76
CA ALA A 382 -8.30 -4.89 -33.12
C ALA A 382 -7.27 -4.79 -32.00
N ASP A 383 -6.01 -4.54 -32.37
CA ASP A 383 -4.96 -4.02 -31.50
C ASP A 383 -4.37 -2.79 -32.20
N ASP A 384 -4.65 -1.60 -31.68
CA ASP A 384 -4.24 -0.32 -32.30
C ASP A 384 -2.96 0.26 -31.68
N GLY A 385 -2.26 -0.51 -30.84
CA GLY A 385 -1.07 -0.08 -30.11
C GLY A 385 -1.37 0.53 -28.74
N GLU A 386 -2.50 1.21 -28.58
CA GLU A 386 -2.94 1.84 -27.32
C GLU A 386 -4.01 1.00 -26.59
N ARG A 387 -4.85 0.30 -27.37
CA ARG A 387 -6.00 -0.45 -26.90
C ARG A 387 -6.05 -1.81 -27.56
N LEU A 388 -6.42 -2.82 -26.79
CA LEU A 388 -6.84 -4.12 -27.28
C LEU A 388 -8.37 -4.16 -27.24
N ILE A 389 -9.00 -4.33 -28.39
CA ILE A 389 -10.45 -4.36 -28.54
C ILE A 389 -10.90 -5.80 -28.74
N LEU A 390 -11.72 -6.31 -27.82
CA LEU A 390 -12.20 -7.69 -27.81
C LEU A 390 -13.71 -7.73 -27.96
N ASN A 391 -14.21 -8.76 -28.65
CA ASN A 391 -15.60 -9.20 -28.54
C ASN A 391 -15.69 -10.20 -27.37
N ALA A 392 -16.61 -9.95 -26.45
CA ALA A 392 -16.91 -10.83 -25.34
C ALA A 392 -18.41 -11.05 -25.19
N GLN A 393 -18.79 -12.23 -24.73
CA GLN A 393 -20.17 -12.57 -24.38
C GLN A 393 -20.14 -13.66 -23.34
N MET A 394 -20.64 -13.36 -22.14
CA MET A 394 -20.81 -14.36 -21.08
C MET A 394 -21.65 -15.53 -21.62
N PRO A 395 -21.17 -16.79 -21.54
CA PRO A 395 -22.03 -17.96 -21.78
C PRO A 395 -23.24 -17.92 -20.85
N VAL A 396 -24.29 -18.70 -21.11
CA VAL A 396 -25.48 -18.76 -20.24
C VAL A 396 -25.03 -18.95 -18.77
N PRO A 397 -25.20 -17.94 -17.89
CA PRO A 397 -24.64 -18.00 -16.56
C PRO A 397 -25.40 -19.00 -15.71
N ASP A 398 -24.66 -19.79 -14.96
CA ASP A 398 -25.24 -20.77 -14.03
C ASP A 398 -24.65 -20.56 -12.63
N TRP A 399 -25.44 -19.89 -11.82
CA TRP A 399 -25.12 -19.54 -10.43
C TRP A 399 -25.61 -20.57 -9.42
N GLY A 400 -26.41 -21.55 -9.84
CA GLY A 400 -27.26 -22.29 -8.92
C GLY A 400 -28.05 -21.34 -8.00
N GLY A 401 -28.10 -21.66 -6.70
CA GLY A 401 -28.73 -20.82 -5.67
C GLY A 401 -27.86 -19.68 -5.13
N GLY A 402 -26.68 -19.44 -5.71
CA GLY A 402 -25.61 -18.61 -5.13
C GLY A 402 -25.52 -17.15 -5.59
N TYR A 403 -26.41 -16.68 -6.46
CA TYR A 403 -26.30 -15.37 -7.12
C TYR A 403 -26.05 -14.18 -6.18
N CYS A 404 -25.08 -13.33 -6.51
CA CYS A 404 -24.65 -12.18 -5.70
C CYS A 404 -24.44 -10.89 -6.49
N GLY A 405 -25.13 -10.69 -7.62
CA GLY A 405 -25.05 -9.46 -8.40
C GLY A 405 -26.01 -8.36 -7.94
N THR A 406 -25.86 -7.18 -8.54
CA THR A 406 -26.81 -6.07 -8.43
C THR A 406 -27.50 -5.83 -9.78
N ASP A 407 -28.35 -4.81 -9.85
CA ASP A 407 -29.00 -4.35 -11.08
C ASP A 407 -28.02 -3.70 -12.09
N ARG A 408 -26.83 -3.27 -11.61
CA ARG A 408 -25.78 -2.70 -12.46
C ARG A 408 -24.59 -3.61 -12.66
N TYR A 409 -24.32 -4.50 -11.70
CA TYR A 409 -23.12 -5.34 -11.67
C TYR A 409 -23.48 -6.83 -11.68
N LEU A 410 -23.17 -7.50 -12.78
CA LEU A 410 -23.30 -8.95 -12.97
C LEU A 410 -21.94 -9.62 -12.80
N PRO A 411 -21.68 -10.37 -11.71
CA PRO A 411 -20.30 -10.70 -11.37
C PRO A 411 -19.59 -11.69 -12.32
N LEU A 412 -20.28 -12.65 -12.95
CA LEU A 412 -19.63 -13.53 -13.96
C LEU A 412 -19.35 -12.77 -15.26
N THR A 413 -20.26 -11.91 -15.71
CA THR A 413 -20.00 -11.02 -16.83
C THR A 413 -18.82 -10.10 -16.52
N ALA A 414 -18.75 -9.55 -15.30
CA ALA A 414 -17.61 -8.75 -14.87
C ALA A 414 -16.30 -9.55 -14.80
N ASP A 415 -16.35 -10.84 -14.49
CA ASP A 415 -15.19 -11.73 -14.56
C ASP A 415 -14.69 -11.90 -16.01
N VAL A 416 -15.61 -12.05 -16.96
CA VAL A 416 -15.29 -12.04 -18.39
C VAL A 416 -14.64 -10.72 -18.81
N VAL A 417 -15.07 -9.58 -18.26
CA VAL A 417 -14.40 -8.29 -18.48
C VAL A 417 -12.95 -8.33 -17.94
N ALA A 418 -12.74 -8.90 -16.75
CA ALA A 418 -11.42 -9.05 -16.16
C ALA A 418 -10.50 -10.00 -16.97
N HIS A 419 -11.04 -11.00 -17.67
CA HIS A 419 -10.25 -11.85 -18.58
C HIS A 419 -9.49 -11.04 -19.63
N GLY A 420 -10.08 -9.95 -20.14
CA GLY A 420 -9.43 -9.08 -21.11
C GLY A 420 -8.12 -8.49 -20.58
N THR A 421 -8.08 -8.11 -19.30
CA THR A 421 -6.87 -7.60 -18.65
C THR A 421 -5.82 -8.69 -18.44
N ALA A 422 -6.23 -9.90 -18.05
CA ALA A 422 -5.33 -11.04 -17.88
C ALA A 422 -4.72 -11.49 -19.23
N LEU A 423 -5.52 -11.47 -20.30
CA LEU A 423 -5.04 -11.72 -21.66
C LEU A 423 -4.00 -10.67 -22.08
N LEU A 424 -4.30 -9.38 -21.94
CA LEU A 424 -3.36 -8.33 -22.31
C LEU A 424 -2.08 -8.36 -21.47
N SER A 425 -2.20 -8.65 -20.17
CA SER A 425 -1.07 -8.89 -19.27
C SER A 425 -0.17 -10.03 -19.77
N TYR A 426 -0.76 -11.15 -20.18
CA TYR A 426 0.00 -12.27 -20.76
C TYR A 426 0.64 -11.89 -22.10
N MET A 427 -0.09 -11.23 -23.00
CA MET A 427 0.46 -10.76 -24.28
C MET A 427 1.67 -9.81 -24.08
N THR A 428 1.67 -9.05 -22.99
CA THR A 428 2.73 -8.09 -22.67
C THR A 428 3.92 -8.75 -21.98
N THR A 429 3.69 -9.71 -21.08
CA THR A 429 4.73 -10.26 -20.18
C THR A 429 5.18 -11.68 -20.53
N GLY A 430 4.40 -12.41 -21.32
CA GLY A 430 4.58 -13.83 -21.61
C GLY A 430 4.30 -14.76 -20.44
N VAL A 431 3.72 -14.26 -19.34
CA VAL A 431 3.54 -15.01 -18.08
C VAL A 431 2.10 -14.87 -17.59
N PRO A 432 1.47 -15.95 -17.09
CA PRO A 432 0.11 -15.87 -16.56
C PRO A 432 0.03 -15.00 -15.29
N SER A 433 -1.17 -14.48 -15.03
CA SER A 433 -1.40 -13.59 -13.90
C SER A 433 -2.74 -13.84 -13.22
N LEU A 434 -2.83 -13.46 -11.94
CA LEU A 434 -4.06 -13.50 -11.16
C LEU A 434 -4.41 -12.10 -10.62
N PRO A 435 -5.70 -11.72 -10.57
CA PRO A 435 -6.13 -10.47 -9.99
C PRO A 435 -5.99 -10.49 -8.46
N THR A 436 -5.30 -9.50 -7.91
CA THR A 436 -5.14 -9.29 -6.47
C THR A 436 -5.91 -8.08 -5.95
N GLY A 437 -6.46 -7.25 -6.84
CA GLY A 437 -7.25 -6.09 -6.47
C GLY A 437 -7.64 -5.24 -7.65
N CYS A 438 -8.38 -4.17 -7.37
CA CYS A 438 -8.77 -3.16 -8.33
C CYS A 438 -8.87 -1.81 -7.61
N VAL A 439 -8.24 -0.78 -8.18
CA VAL A 439 -8.27 0.57 -7.59
C VAL A 439 -9.67 1.15 -7.64
N SER A 440 -10.35 1.05 -8.79
CA SER A 440 -11.71 1.54 -8.94
C SER A 440 -12.54 0.70 -9.91
N THR A 441 -13.78 0.43 -9.52
CA THR A 441 -14.83 -0.19 -10.31
C THR A 441 -15.96 0.82 -10.46
N GLU A 442 -16.23 1.26 -11.68
CA GLU A 442 -17.24 2.28 -11.99
C GLU A 442 -18.42 1.63 -12.71
N LEU A 443 -19.62 1.77 -12.14
CA LEU A 443 -20.87 1.23 -12.67
C LEU A 443 -21.62 2.32 -13.45
N VAL A 444 -21.15 2.62 -14.65
CA VAL A 444 -21.68 3.70 -15.49
C VAL A 444 -23.11 3.36 -15.94
N GLY A 445 -23.28 2.14 -16.48
CA GLY A 445 -24.55 1.55 -16.92
C GLY A 445 -24.84 0.23 -16.20
N SER A 446 -25.71 -0.59 -16.78
CA SER A 446 -25.98 -1.95 -16.31
C SER A 446 -25.33 -2.94 -17.25
N LEU A 447 -24.52 -3.87 -16.71
CA LEU A 447 -24.00 -4.97 -17.50
C LEU A 447 -25.15 -5.85 -18.01
N PRO A 448 -25.19 -6.20 -19.30
CA PRO A 448 -26.18 -7.12 -19.82
C PRO A 448 -25.76 -8.55 -19.51
N ASP A 449 -26.75 -9.42 -19.40
CA ASP A 449 -26.52 -10.85 -19.24
C ASP A 449 -26.55 -11.56 -20.60
N ALA A 450 -25.61 -12.46 -20.83
CA ALA A 450 -25.47 -13.27 -22.04
C ALA A 450 -25.56 -12.51 -23.39
N GLN A 451 -25.28 -11.20 -23.42
CA GLN A 451 -25.26 -10.39 -24.64
C GLN A 451 -23.83 -10.03 -25.06
N PRO A 452 -23.59 -9.78 -26.37
CA PRO A 452 -22.31 -9.31 -26.86
C PRO A 452 -21.91 -7.95 -26.27
N LEU A 453 -20.63 -7.82 -25.95
CA LEU A 453 -19.99 -6.64 -25.39
C LEU A 453 -18.66 -6.40 -26.11
N TYR A 454 -18.30 -5.12 -26.22
CA TYR A 454 -16.91 -4.75 -26.46
C TYR A 454 -16.15 -4.72 -25.13
N LEU A 455 -14.94 -5.26 -25.11
CA LEU A 455 -13.96 -4.93 -24.07
C LEU A 455 -12.89 -4.05 -24.68
N VAL A 456 -12.75 -2.83 -24.17
CA VAL A 456 -11.66 -1.92 -24.53
C VAL A 456 -10.63 -2.00 -23.41
N VAL A 457 -9.56 -2.74 -23.66
CA VAL A 457 -8.48 -2.98 -22.69
C VAL A 457 -7.31 -2.05 -23.02
N HIS A 458 -7.00 -1.12 -22.11
CA HIS A 458 -5.93 -0.14 -22.29
C HIS A 458 -4.57 -0.75 -22.00
N ARG A 459 -3.52 -0.28 -22.68
CA ARG A 459 -2.15 -0.74 -22.43
C ARG A 459 -1.83 -0.72 -20.93
N PRO A 460 -1.20 -1.78 -20.41
CA PRO A 460 -0.98 -1.90 -18.98
C PRO A 460 0.24 -1.10 -18.52
N GLU A 461 0.20 -0.65 -17.27
CA GLU A 461 1.39 -0.21 -16.54
C GLU A 461 2.11 -1.43 -15.96
N VAL A 462 3.38 -1.62 -16.33
CA VAL A 462 4.16 -2.80 -15.95
C VAL A 462 5.19 -2.43 -14.89
N SER A 463 5.05 -3.03 -13.70
CA SER A 463 6.01 -2.93 -12.59
C SER A 463 6.13 -4.31 -11.94
N LEU A 464 6.83 -5.22 -12.63
CA LEU A 464 6.90 -6.63 -12.23
C LEU A 464 7.28 -6.82 -10.75
N PRO A 465 6.62 -7.75 -10.03
CA PRO A 465 5.71 -8.77 -10.55
C PRO A 465 4.25 -8.29 -10.71
N VAL A 466 3.98 -6.99 -10.61
CA VAL A 466 2.62 -6.43 -10.70
C VAL A 466 2.41 -5.75 -12.05
N VAL A 467 1.27 -6.04 -12.67
CA VAL A 467 0.77 -5.37 -13.88
C VAL A 467 -0.54 -4.69 -13.52
N ARG A 468 -0.71 -3.42 -13.88
CA ARG A 468 -1.97 -2.70 -13.72
C ARG A 468 -2.60 -2.45 -15.06
N CYS A 469 -3.87 -2.82 -15.20
CA CYS A 469 -4.58 -2.70 -16.46
C CYS A 469 -5.96 -2.08 -16.24
N THR A 470 -6.37 -1.23 -17.18
CA THR A 470 -7.71 -0.63 -17.20
C THR A 470 -8.50 -1.27 -18.33
N VAL A 471 -9.75 -1.65 -18.05
CA VAL A 471 -10.67 -2.21 -19.04
C VAL A 471 -12.05 -1.59 -18.90
N GLU A 472 -12.68 -1.36 -20.05
CA GLU A 472 -14.04 -0.87 -20.16
C GLU A 472 -14.90 -1.88 -20.92
N ALA A 473 -16.04 -2.25 -20.34
CA ALA A 473 -17.06 -3.02 -21.02
C ALA A 473 -18.07 -2.06 -21.65
N CYS A 474 -18.30 -2.18 -22.95
CA CYS A 474 -19.22 -1.32 -23.69
C CYS A 474 -20.33 -2.14 -24.36
N ASP A 475 -21.51 -1.54 -24.47
CA ASP A 475 -22.61 -2.09 -25.27
C ASP A 475 -22.27 -2.07 -26.78
N PRO A 476 -23.07 -2.74 -27.64
CA PRO A 476 -22.86 -2.72 -29.09
C PRO A 476 -22.89 -1.33 -29.75
N ASP A 477 -23.47 -0.32 -29.09
CA ASP A 477 -23.51 1.07 -29.55
C ASP A 477 -22.29 1.90 -29.09
N GLY A 478 -21.38 1.27 -28.34
CA GLY A 478 -20.13 1.82 -27.83
C GLY A 478 -20.26 2.54 -26.48
N HIS A 479 -21.41 2.53 -25.81
CA HIS A 479 -21.56 3.17 -24.49
C HIS A 479 -20.86 2.35 -23.41
N VAL A 480 -20.08 3.03 -22.57
CA VAL A 480 -19.38 2.37 -21.46
C VAL A 480 -20.39 2.01 -20.37
N LEU A 481 -20.40 0.75 -19.96
CA LEU A 481 -21.30 0.21 -18.93
C LEU A 481 -20.56 -0.04 -17.62
N LEU A 482 -19.36 -0.61 -17.70
CA LEU A 482 -18.50 -0.93 -16.57
C LEU A 482 -17.08 -0.47 -16.90
N ARG A 483 -16.40 0.12 -15.92
CA ARG A 483 -14.96 0.37 -16.03
C ARG A 483 -14.25 -0.17 -14.80
N PHE A 484 -13.25 -1.00 -15.02
CA PHE A 484 -12.26 -1.32 -14.01
C PHE A 484 -11.01 -0.50 -14.29
N ARG A 485 -10.64 0.39 -13.37
CA ARG A 485 -9.39 1.14 -13.41
C ARG A 485 -8.34 0.43 -12.58
N HIS A 486 -7.19 0.18 -13.22
CA HIS A 486 -6.03 -0.40 -12.59
C HIS A 486 -6.36 -1.69 -11.80
N ILE A 487 -6.90 -2.70 -12.48
CA ILE A 487 -6.89 -4.07 -11.97
C ILE A 487 -5.44 -4.44 -11.73
N GLU A 488 -5.12 -4.83 -10.50
CA GLU A 488 -3.78 -5.27 -10.11
C GLU A 488 -3.67 -6.78 -10.36
N LEU A 489 -2.80 -7.15 -11.28
CA LEU A 489 -2.52 -8.51 -11.68
C LEU A 489 -1.11 -8.89 -11.21
N VAL A 490 -0.98 -9.97 -10.46
CA VAL A 490 0.34 -10.52 -10.07
C VAL A 490 0.73 -11.59 -11.07
N THR A 491 1.86 -11.38 -11.75
CA THR A 491 2.43 -12.31 -12.73
C THR A 491 3.37 -13.31 -12.05
N SER A 492 3.31 -14.58 -12.42
CA SER A 492 4.26 -15.59 -11.96
C SER A 492 4.34 -16.78 -12.91
N ALA A 493 5.55 -17.20 -13.29
CA ALA A 493 5.76 -18.37 -14.14
C ALA A 493 5.21 -19.66 -13.51
N ALA A 494 5.19 -19.74 -12.17
CA ALA A 494 4.63 -20.87 -11.45
C ALA A 494 3.10 -21.01 -11.60
N LEU A 495 2.41 -19.99 -12.12
CA LEU A 495 0.97 -20.07 -12.41
C LEU A 495 0.68 -20.89 -13.68
N ALA A 496 1.61 -20.97 -14.63
CA ALA A 496 1.40 -21.71 -15.87
C ALA A 496 1.08 -23.19 -15.62
N GLU A 497 1.85 -23.84 -14.74
CA GLU A 497 1.59 -25.22 -14.33
C GLU A 497 0.24 -25.38 -13.61
N LYS A 498 -0.18 -24.36 -12.85
CA LYS A 498 -1.42 -24.36 -12.07
C LYS A 498 -2.67 -24.12 -12.90
N PHE A 499 -2.54 -23.51 -14.08
CA PHE A 499 -3.65 -23.27 -14.99
C PHE A 499 -3.92 -24.49 -15.89
N GLN A 500 -2.98 -25.43 -15.97
CA GLN A 500 -3.04 -26.62 -16.82
C GLN A 500 -3.44 -27.91 -16.06
N THR A 501 -3.62 -27.85 -14.74
CA THR A 501 -3.92 -29.03 -13.92
C THR A 501 -5.41 -29.39 -13.93
N GLU A 502 -5.79 -30.41 -14.73
CA GLU A 502 -7.10 -31.09 -14.68
C GLU A 502 -7.28 -31.99 -13.43
N LYS A 503 -6.78 -31.60 -12.26
CA LYS A 503 -7.09 -32.34 -11.03
C LYS A 503 -8.49 -31.95 -10.57
N ARG A 504 -9.54 -32.57 -11.12
CA ARG A 504 -10.86 -32.54 -10.46
C ARG A 504 -10.73 -33.35 -9.16
N PRO A 505 -11.12 -32.79 -7.99
CA PRO A 505 -11.33 -33.60 -6.81
C PRO A 505 -12.30 -34.73 -7.18
N ALA A 506 -11.93 -35.98 -6.88
CA ALA A 506 -12.84 -37.11 -7.04
C ALA A 506 -14.10 -36.82 -6.21
N ASP A 507 -15.28 -37.05 -6.81
CA ASP A 507 -16.60 -36.81 -6.22
C ASP A 507 -16.64 -37.13 -4.72
N VAL A 508 -16.98 -36.14 -3.89
CA VAL A 508 -17.33 -36.29 -2.45
C VAL A 508 -18.79 -35.93 -2.26
#